data_AF-A0A496DVY8-F1
#
_entry.id   AF-A0A496DVY8-F1
#
_cell.length_a   1.000
_cell.length_b   1.000
_cell.length_c   1.000
_cell.angle_alpha   90.00
_cell.angle_beta   90.00
_cell.angle_gamma   90.00
#
_symmetry.space_group_name_H-M   'P 1'
#
loop_
_entity.id
_entity.type
_entity.pdbx_description
1 polymer ?
#
loop_
_entity_poly.entity_id
_entity_poly.type
_entity_poly.pdbx_seq_one_letter_code
_entity_poly.pdbx_strand_id
1 'polypeptide(L)'
;MSMTKRFVMSIRLWQDTGFIGHRPDGVEICMPKKKPKGKELTAVEKQENKRISGIRIKVEHAIGGMKKCRIVKERFRCHKFGFEDMVILIACGLHNFRVSHKMSHITI
;
A
#
# COMPACT_ATOMS: atom_id res chain seq x y z
N MET A 1 -19.92 -16.25 4.64
CA MET A 1 -19.25 -16.25 5.95
C MET A 1 -18.32 -15.04 5.97
N SER A 2 -18.69 -13.97 6.68
CA SER A 2 -17.94 -12.72 6.67
C SER A 2 -16.65 -12.91 7.47
N MET A 3 -15.53 -13.05 6.77
CA MET A 3 -14.22 -13.12 7.39
C MET A 3 -13.83 -11.68 7.79
N THR A 4 -14.28 -11.25 8.97
CA THR A 4 -13.84 -9.96 9.53
C THR A 4 -12.34 -10.03 9.69
N LYS A 5 -11.59 -9.37 8.79
CA LYS A 5 -10.12 -9.29 8.85
C LYS A 5 -9.76 -8.61 10.17
N ARG A 6 -9.44 -9.41 11.18
CA ARG A 6 -9.06 -8.94 12.50
C ARG A 6 -7.60 -8.47 12.41
N PHE A 7 -7.38 -7.18 12.58
CA PHE A 7 -6.03 -6.65 12.66
C PHE A 7 -5.43 -7.02 14.03
N VAL A 8 -4.15 -7.40 14.05
CA VAL A 8 -3.41 -7.59 15.30
C VAL A 8 -3.25 -6.22 15.97
N MET A 9 -3.36 -6.16 17.30
CA MET A 9 -3.18 -4.90 18.03
C MET A 9 -1.83 -4.25 17.70
N SER A 10 -1.85 -2.92 17.57
CA SER A 10 -0.67 -2.06 17.36
C SER A 10 -0.13 -2.01 15.92
N ILE A 11 -0.95 -2.29 14.91
CA ILE A 11 -0.58 -2.08 13.50
C ILE A 11 -0.86 -0.63 13.07
N ARG A 12 0.07 0.00 12.34
CA ARG A 12 -0.18 1.24 11.61
C ARG A 12 -0.86 0.97 10.28
N LEU A 13 -2.06 1.48 10.11
CA LEU A 13 -2.86 1.32 8.90
C LEU A 13 -2.81 2.60 8.06
N TRP A 14 -2.10 2.55 6.94
CA TRP A 14 -2.01 3.64 5.98
C TRP A 14 -3.24 3.62 5.06
N GLN A 15 -4.07 4.66 5.14
CA GLN A 15 -5.33 4.73 4.41
C GLN A 15 -5.40 5.93 3.46
N ASP A 16 -6.11 5.73 2.36
CA ASP A 16 -6.57 6.82 1.49
C ASP A 16 -7.75 7.57 2.11
N THR A 17 -7.94 8.82 1.66
CA THR A 17 -9.09 9.64 2.09
C THR A 17 -10.46 9.07 1.68
N GLY A 18 -10.49 8.07 0.78
CA GLY A 18 -11.70 7.30 0.48
C GLY A 18 -12.18 6.40 1.62
N PHE A 19 -11.34 6.14 2.64
CA PHE A 19 -11.61 5.23 3.74
C PHE A 19 -11.90 5.94 5.07
N ILE A 20 -12.31 7.22 5.06
CA ILE A 20 -12.58 8.01 6.28
C ILE A 20 -13.52 7.30 7.29
N GLY A 21 -14.49 6.52 6.78
CA GLY A 21 -15.43 5.75 7.61
C GLY A 21 -14.93 4.39 8.10
N HIS A 22 -13.76 3.92 7.65
CA HIS A 22 -13.22 2.61 8.00
C HIS A 22 -12.21 2.72 9.14
N ARG A 23 -12.68 2.50 10.37
CA ARG A 23 -11.84 2.51 11.57
C ARG A 23 -11.89 1.15 12.27
N PRO A 24 -10.97 0.23 11.94
CA PRO A 24 -10.89 -1.04 12.65
C PRO A 24 -10.36 -0.83 14.07
N ASP A 25 -10.76 -1.72 14.99
CA ASP A 25 -10.23 -1.72 16.35
C ASP A 25 -8.77 -2.19 16.37
N GLY A 26 -7.98 -1.62 17.29
CA GLY A 26 -6.60 -2.04 17.53
C GLY A 26 -5.56 -1.53 16.52
N VAL A 27 -5.91 -0.59 15.62
CA VAL A 27 -4.98 -0.01 14.65
C VAL A 27 -4.77 1.50 14.82
N GLU A 28 -3.55 1.96 14.57
CA GLU A 28 -3.21 3.38 14.44
C GLU A 28 -3.42 3.79 12.99
N ILE A 29 -4.40 4.65 12.70
CA ILE A 29 -4.71 5.07 11.33
C ILE A 29 -3.80 6.23 10.89
N CYS A 30 -3.02 6.02 9.85
CA CYS A 30 -2.22 7.05 9.19
C CYS A 30 -2.91 7.47 7.89
N MET A 31 -3.54 8.65 7.87
CA MET A 31 -4.27 9.17 6.72
C MET A 31 -3.91 10.64 6.48
N PRO A 32 -3.73 11.09 5.22
CA PRO A 32 -3.48 12.49 4.94
C PRO A 32 -4.72 13.32 5.29
N LYS A 33 -4.51 14.49 5.90
CA LYS A 33 -5.58 15.40 6.26
C LYS A 33 -6.12 16.08 5.00
N LYS A 34 -7.40 15.86 4.71
CA LYS A 34 -8.10 16.55 3.61
C LYS A 34 -8.21 18.04 3.92
N LYS A 35 -8.03 18.87 2.89
CA LYS A 35 -8.24 20.31 2.99
C LYS A 35 -9.70 20.61 3.37
N PRO A 36 -9.96 21.34 4.48
CA PRO A 36 -11.32 21.75 4.85
C PRO A 36 -11.91 22.72 3.82
N LYS A 37 -13.24 22.71 3.65
CA LYS A 37 -13.92 23.64 2.73
C LYS A 37 -13.70 25.09 3.21
N GLY A 38 -13.23 25.95 2.30
CA GLY A 38 -13.01 27.38 2.58
C GLY A 38 -11.84 27.70 3.53
N LYS A 39 -10.99 26.73 3.88
CA LYS A 39 -9.85 26.92 4.78
C LYS A 39 -8.59 26.27 4.24
N GLU A 40 -7.43 26.81 4.61
CA GLU A 40 -6.13 26.23 4.26
C GLU A 40 -5.67 25.20 5.29
N LEU A 41 -4.80 24.29 4.85
CA LEU A 41 -4.03 23.45 5.76
C LEU A 41 -2.96 24.30 6.44
N THR A 42 -2.80 24.11 7.74
CA THR A 42 -1.69 24.67 8.52
C THR A 42 -0.35 24.13 8.02
N ALA A 43 0.74 24.84 8.33
CA ALA A 43 2.08 24.41 7.94
C ALA A 43 2.44 23.01 8.49
N VAL A 44 2.02 22.71 9.72
CA VAL A 44 2.22 21.40 10.36
C VAL A 44 1.47 20.29 9.63
N GLU A 45 0.21 20.52 9.29
CA GLU A 45 -0.60 19.54 8.53
C GLU A 45 -0.05 19.30 7.12
N LYS A 46 0.46 20.35 6.46
CA LYS A 46 1.13 20.23 5.16
C LYS A 46 2.40 19.39 5.27
N GLN A 47 3.21 19.62 6.29
CA GLN A 47 4.43 18.86 6.54
C GLN A 47 4.12 17.38 6.81
N GLU A 48 3.10 17.09 7.62
CA GLU A 48 2.67 15.72 7.88
C GLU A 48 2.13 15.04 6.62
N ASN A 49 1.27 15.72 5.85
CA ASN A 49 0.80 15.21 4.56
C ASN A 49 1.94 14.93 3.58
N LYS A 50 3.02 15.74 3.60
CA LYS A 50 4.23 15.52 2.79
C LYS A 50 4.96 14.25 3.23
N ARG A 51 5.09 14.02 4.54
CA ARG A 51 5.68 12.80 5.11
C ARG A 51 4.88 11.55 4.71
N ILE A 52 3.56 11.59 4.86
CA ILE A 52 2.65 10.52 4.47
C ILE A 52 2.76 10.23 2.96
N SER A 53 2.75 11.28 2.14
CA SER A 53 2.91 11.16 0.68
C SER A 53 4.25 10.52 0.29
N GLY A 54 5.34 10.87 0.96
CA GLY A 54 6.66 10.29 0.71
C GLY A 54 6.72 8.78 0.94
N ILE A 55 6.01 8.28 1.95
CA ILE A 55 5.88 6.83 2.21
C ILE A 55 5.05 6.18 1.12
N ARG A 56 3.90 6.77 0.78
CA ARG A 56 3.01 6.25 -0.27
C ARG A 56 3.68 6.12 -1.62
N ILE A 57 4.48 7.10 -2.03
CA ILE A 57 5.19 7.06 -3.32
C ILE A 57 6.06 5.80 -3.43
N LYS A 58 6.75 5.41 -2.34
CA LYS A 58 7.57 4.18 -2.33
C LYS A 58 6.70 2.93 -2.48
N VAL A 59 5.57 2.88 -1.76
CA VAL A 59 4.61 1.77 -1.83
C VAL A 59 3.98 1.67 -3.22
N GLU A 60 3.58 2.79 -3.82
CA GLU A 60 3.00 2.85 -5.16
C GLU A 60 4.00 2.40 -6.23
N HIS A 61 5.27 2.78 -6.10
CA HIS A 61 6.33 2.25 -6.96
C HIS A 61 6.50 0.74 -6.82
N ALA A 62 6.43 0.20 -5.60
CA ALA A 62 6.53 -1.24 -5.38
C ALA A 62 5.34 -1.99 -5.99
N ILE A 63 4.12 -1.48 -5.78
CA ILE A 63 2.89 -2.03 -6.37
C ILE A 63 2.94 -1.95 -7.90
N GLY A 64 3.35 -0.81 -8.46
CA GLY A 64 3.56 -0.65 -9.90
C GLY A 64 4.62 -1.60 -10.46
N GLY A 65 5.68 -1.83 -9.69
CA GLY A 65 6.74 -2.78 -9.99
C GLY A 65 6.28 -4.24 -10.00
N MET A 66 5.37 -4.60 -9.09
CA MET A 66 4.73 -5.91 -9.03
C MET A 66 3.73 -6.12 -10.18
N LYS A 67 2.97 -5.08 -10.55
CA LYS A 67 2.03 -5.11 -11.69
C LYS A 67 2.69 -5.31 -13.07
N LYS A 68 4.03 -5.37 -13.15
CA LYS A 68 4.72 -5.88 -14.33
C LYS A 68 4.38 -7.35 -14.61
N CYS A 69 4.12 -8.13 -13.56
CA CYS A 69 3.51 -9.45 -13.68
C CYS A 69 2.05 -9.27 -14.10
N ARG A 70 1.74 -9.53 -15.38
CA ARG A 70 0.40 -9.27 -15.96
C ARG A 70 -0.73 -9.95 -15.19
N ILE A 71 -0.47 -11.11 -14.59
CA ILE A 71 -1.43 -11.83 -13.73
C ILE A 71 -1.93 -11.00 -12.53
N VAL A 72 -1.14 -10.05 -12.03
CA VAL A 72 -1.51 -9.11 -10.94
C VAL A 72 -2.13 -7.81 -11.47
N LYS A 73 -1.90 -7.47 -12.74
CA LYS A 73 -2.42 -6.26 -13.38
C LYS A 73 -3.79 -6.48 -14.02
N GLU A 74 -3.95 -7.61 -14.71
CA GLU A 74 -5.14 -7.92 -15.49
C GLU A 74 -6.23 -8.52 -14.62
N ARG A 75 -7.42 -8.68 -15.20
CA ARG A 75 -8.55 -9.31 -14.50
C ARG A 75 -8.20 -10.75 -14.14
N PHE A 76 -8.05 -11.00 -12.84
CA PHE A 76 -7.83 -12.33 -12.30
C PHE A 76 -9.11 -13.16 -12.40
N ARG A 77 -9.03 -14.32 -13.06
CA ARG A 77 -10.18 -15.22 -13.31
C ARG A 77 -10.10 -16.54 -12.54
N CYS A 78 -9.01 -16.78 -11.83
CA CYS A 78 -8.85 -18.01 -11.06
C CYS A 78 -9.54 -17.86 -9.70
N HIS A 79 -10.49 -18.74 -9.41
CA HIS A 79 -11.25 -18.76 -8.16
C HIS A 79 -10.81 -19.88 -7.20
N LYS A 80 -9.65 -20.49 -7.46
CA LYS A 80 -9.10 -21.52 -6.56
C LYS A 80 -8.68 -20.87 -5.25
N PHE A 81 -9.12 -21.45 -4.14
CA PHE A 81 -8.79 -20.96 -2.80
C PHE A 81 -7.27 -20.84 -2.60
N GLY A 82 -6.81 -19.72 -2.05
CA GLY A 82 -5.40 -19.44 -1.79
C GLY A 82 -4.52 -19.16 -3.01
N PHE A 83 -5.07 -19.26 -4.23
CA PHE A 83 -4.29 -19.02 -5.45
C PHE A 83 -3.95 -17.54 -5.63
N GLU A 84 -4.83 -16.63 -5.18
CA GLU A 84 -4.56 -15.18 -5.19
C GLU A 84 -3.37 -14.81 -4.29
N ASP A 85 -3.29 -15.37 -3.08
CA ASP A 85 -2.20 -15.12 -2.14
C ASP A 85 -0.87 -15.63 -2.71
N MET A 86 -0.87 -16.84 -3.30
CA MET A 86 0.30 -17.42 -3.96
C MET A 86 0.79 -16.54 -5.12
N VAL A 87 -0.12 -16.05 -5.95
CA VAL A 87 0.20 -15.17 -7.08
C VAL A 87 0.82 -13.86 -6.60
N ILE A 88 0.27 -13.24 -5.56
CA ILE A 88 0.83 -12.03 -4.97
C ILE A 88 2.21 -12.30 -4.38
N LEU A 89 2.39 -13.40 -3.64
CA LEU A 89 3.67 -13.78 -3.04
C LEU A 89 4.77 -13.95 -4.10
N ILE A 90 4.47 -14.68 -5.19
CA ILE A 90 5.40 -14.88 -6.30
C ILE A 90 5.73 -13.55 -6.99
N ALA A 91 4.72 -12.72 -7.27
CA ALA A 91 4.93 -11.43 -7.93
C ALA A 91 5.77 -10.46 -7.07
N CYS A 92 5.55 -10.44 -5.75
CA CYS A 92 6.39 -9.74 -4.79
C CYS A 92 7.84 -10.26 -4.83
N GLY A 93 8.03 -11.58 -4.79
CA GLY A 93 9.36 -12.20 -4.87
C GLY A 93 10.11 -11.82 -6.14
N LEU A 94 9.46 -11.92 -7.30
CA LEU A 94 10.04 -11.52 -8.59
C LEU A 94 10.35 -10.01 -8.65
N HIS A 95 9.48 -9.17 -8.09
CA HIS A 95 9.74 -7.73 -8.00
C HIS A 95 10.98 -7.44 -7.15
N ASN A 96 11.08 -8.04 -5.97
CA ASN A 96 12.19 -7.88 -5.05
C ASN A 96 13.50 -8.36 -5.69
N PHE A 97 13.50 -9.55 -6.28
CA PHE A 97 14.63 -10.10 -7.02
C PHE A 97 15.13 -9.11 -8.07
N ARG A 98 14.22 -8.56 -8.89
CA ARG A 98 14.56 -7.57 -9.93
C ARG A 98 15.16 -6.29 -9.35
N VAL A 99 14.67 -5.79 -8.23
CA VAL A 99 15.19 -4.56 -7.59
C VAL A 99 16.59 -4.82 -7.03
N SER A 100 16.78 -5.94 -6.34
CA SER A 100 18.08 -6.33 -5.78
C SER A 100 19.15 -6.55 -6.86
N HIS A 101 18.82 -7.21 -7.97
CA HIS A 101 19.77 -7.45 -9.07
C HIS A 101 20.14 -6.17 -9.85
N LYS A 102 19.24 -5.19 -9.92
CA LYS A 102 19.60 -3.89 -10.50
C LYS A 102 20.58 -3.12 -9.62
N MET A 103 20.49 -3.30 -8.30
CA MET A 103 21.38 -2.63 -7.35
C MET A 103 22.79 -3.21 -7.40
N SER A 104 22.94 -4.53 -7.61
CA SER A 104 24.25 -5.17 -7.74
C SER A 104 25.02 -4.78 -9.00
N HIS A 105 24.35 -4.39 -10.09
CA HIS A 105 25.00 -3.89 -11.31
C HIS A 105 25.40 -2.41 -11.28
N ILE A 106 24.85 -1.63 -10.33
CA ILE A 106 25.18 -0.20 -10.17
C ILE A 106 26.33 0.00 -9.16
N THR A 107 26.68 -1.04 -8.40
CA THR A 107 27.70 -0.98 -7.34
C THR A 107 29.04 -1.60 -7.77
N ILE A 108 29.37 -1.56 -9.07
CA ILE A 108 30.69 -1.89 -9.61
C ILE A 108 31.16 -0.72 -10.47
#